data_AF-A0A9X3S3D4-F1
#
_entry.id   AF-A0A9X3S3D4-F1
#
_cell.length_a   1.000
_cell.length_b   1.000
_cell.length_c   1.000
_cell.angle_alpha   90.00
_cell.angle_beta   90.00
_cell.angle_gamma   90.00
#
_symmetry.space_group_name_H-M   'P 1'
#
loop_
_entity.id
_entity.type
_entity.pdbx_description
1 polymer ?
#
loop_
_entity_poly.entity_id
_entity_poly.type
_entity_poly.pdbx_seq_one_letter_code
_entity_poly.pdbx_strand_id
1 'polypeptide(L)' 'MHLARPLTLPRRRNSTRRASILTRGARHAAAPASRERNQRANVSQDSALYSCGCGYVFTAAVTTSVGCPHCGTDQAW' A
#
# COMPACT_ATOMS: atom_id res chain seq x y z
N MET A 1 54.37 -49.17 -18.20
CA MET A 1 53.36 -48.48 -19.04
C MET A 1 51.97 -48.83 -18.49
N HIS A 2 51.00 -47.91 -18.56
CA HIS A 2 49.60 -47.96 -18.06
C HIS A 2 49.39 -47.36 -16.66
N LEU A 3 49.34 -46.03 -16.53
CA LEU A 3 48.24 -45.06 -16.81
C LEU A 3 47.27 -44.91 -15.62
N ALA A 4 47.40 -43.78 -14.92
CA ALA A 4 46.61 -43.36 -13.78
C ALA A 4 45.14 -43.05 -14.15
N ARG A 5 44.20 -43.43 -13.27
CA ARG A 5 42.77 -43.09 -13.35
C ARG A 5 42.53 -41.66 -12.86
N PRO A 6 41.93 -40.76 -13.64
CA PRO A 6 41.45 -39.50 -13.11
C PRO A 6 40.09 -39.70 -12.44
N LEU A 7 39.99 -39.36 -11.16
CA LEU A 7 38.73 -39.18 -10.46
C LEU A 7 38.28 -37.73 -10.66
N THR A 8 37.44 -37.48 -11.66
CA THR A 8 36.76 -36.19 -11.82
C THR A 8 35.26 -36.39 -11.78
N LEU A 9 34.64 -35.86 -10.72
CA LEU A 9 33.36 -35.11 -10.64
C LEU A 9 32.82 -35.17 -9.18
N PRO A 10 32.01 -34.20 -8.69
CA PRO A 10 31.42 -33.05 -9.38
C PRO A 10 31.65 -31.69 -8.69
N ARG A 11 31.46 -30.63 -9.49
CA ARG A 11 31.44 -29.20 -9.13
C ARG A 11 30.26 -28.87 -8.20
N ARG A 12 30.39 -29.18 -6.91
CA ARG A 12 29.35 -28.99 -5.87
C ARG A 12 29.37 -27.61 -5.19
N ARG A 13 29.68 -26.53 -5.91
CA ARG A 13 29.75 -25.16 -5.34
C ARG A 13 28.64 -24.20 -5.82
N ASN A 14 27.80 -24.61 -6.77
CA ASN A 14 26.81 -23.70 -7.38
C ASN A 14 25.37 -23.82 -6.83
N SER A 15 25.09 -24.86 -6.05
CA SER A 15 23.75 -25.12 -5.51
C SER A 15 23.38 -24.18 -4.34
N THR A 16 24.35 -23.85 -3.49
CA THR A 16 24.12 -23.01 -2.30
C THR A 16 23.78 -21.55 -2.64
N ARG A 17 24.37 -20.99 -3.72
CA ARG A 17 24.04 -19.63 -4.18
C ARG A 17 22.64 -19.52 -4.79
N ARG A 18 22.15 -20.57 -5.48
CA ARG A 18 20.79 -20.56 -6.03
C ARG A 18 19.74 -20.62 -4.92
N ALA A 19 19.97 -21.41 -3.88
CA ALA A 19 19.07 -21.49 -2.73
C ALA A 19 18.93 -20.15 -1.99
N SER A 20 20.03 -19.41 -1.79
CA SER A 20 19.97 -18.11 -1.10
C SER A 20 19.22 -17.03 -1.87
N ILE A 21 19.32 -17.01 -3.21
CA ILE A 21 18.57 -16.07 -4.05
C ILE A 21 17.06 -16.35 -3.99
N LEU A 22 16.65 -17.63 -4.06
CA LEU A 22 15.24 -18.03 -4.00
C LEU A 22 14.61 -17.67 -2.64
N THR A 23 15.33 -17.90 -1.54
CA THR A 23 14.83 -17.53 -0.19
C THR A 23 14.68 -16.03 0.03
N ARG A 24 15.50 -15.18 -0.64
CA ARG A 24 15.39 -13.72 -0.52
C ARG A 24 14.21 -13.17 -1.31
N GLY A 25 13.95 -13.69 -2.51
CA GLY A 25 12.78 -13.32 -3.32
C GLY A 25 11.45 -13.63 -2.63
N ALA A 26 11.36 -14.78 -1.95
CA ALA A 26 10.16 -15.19 -1.21
C ALA A 26 9.78 -14.23 -0.07
N ARG A 27 10.77 -13.60 0.59
CA ARG A 27 10.52 -12.64 1.68
C ARG A 27 9.97 -11.29 1.18
N HIS A 28 10.34 -10.89 -0.04
CA HIS A 28 9.83 -9.66 -0.66
C HIS A 28 8.42 -9.85 -1.27
N ALA A 29 8.03 -11.08 -1.62
CA ALA A 29 6.70 -11.38 -2.12
C ALA A 29 5.60 -11.36 -1.04
N ALA A 30 5.96 -11.36 0.25
CA ALA A 30 5.03 -11.33 1.38
C ALA A 30 4.50 -9.92 1.74
N ALA A 31 4.79 -8.89 0.93
CA ALA A 31 4.39 -7.51 1.19
C ALA A 31 3.08 -6.99 0.54
N PRO A 32 2.08 -7.78 0.10
CA PRO A 32 0.81 -7.20 -0.36
C PRO A 32 -0.17 -6.88 0.79
N ALA A 33 -0.10 -7.62 1.92
CA ALA A 33 -1.12 -7.53 2.97
C ALA A 33 -1.03 -6.27 3.86
N SER A 34 0.17 -5.70 4.04
CA SER A 34 0.38 -4.51 4.88
C SER A 34 -0.05 -3.21 4.17
N ARG A 35 0.12 -3.14 2.85
CA ARG A 35 -0.21 -1.96 2.04
C ARG A 35 -1.74 -1.75 1.95
N GLU A 36 -2.49 -2.83 1.81
CA GLU A 36 -3.96 -2.83 1.76
C GLU A 36 -4.60 -2.31 3.05
N ARG A 37 -4.06 -2.70 4.22
CA ARG A 37 -4.62 -2.34 5.53
C ARG A 37 -4.42 -0.84 5.84
N ASN A 38 -3.27 -0.27 5.48
CA ASN A 38 -3.00 1.16 5.69
C ASN A 38 -3.84 2.06 4.78
N GLN A 39 -4.23 1.61 3.59
CA GLN A 39 -5.10 2.40 2.71
C GLN A 39 -6.51 2.58 3.28
N ARG A 40 -7.03 1.57 3.98
CA ARG A 40 -8.36 1.64 4.63
C ARG A 40 -8.36 2.49 5.91
N ALA A 41 -7.22 2.56 6.60
CA ALA A 41 -7.09 3.32 7.85
C ALA A 41 -6.88 4.83 7.62
N ASN A 42 -6.47 5.24 6.41
CA ASN A 42 -6.14 6.64 6.08
C ASN A 42 -7.27 7.37 5.32
N VAL A 43 -8.51 6.97 5.53
CA VAL A 43 -9.71 7.68 5.03
C VAL A 43 -10.62 7.97 6.22
N SER A 44 -10.11 8.75 7.18
CA SER A 44 -10.99 9.51 8.06
C SER A 44 -11.81 10.44 7.17
N GLN A 45 -13.09 10.15 6.98
CA GLN A 45 -13.98 11.02 6.23
C GLN A 45 -14.16 12.32 7.03
N ASP A 46 -13.44 13.36 6.61
CA ASP A 46 -13.48 14.66 7.26
C ASP A 46 -14.84 15.30 6.95
N SER A 47 -15.72 15.30 7.94
CA SER A 47 -17.08 15.83 7.85
C SER A 47 -17.28 16.86 8.93
N ALA A 48 -17.92 17.98 8.57
CA ALA A 48 -18.14 19.11 9.46
C ALA A 48 -19.61 19.51 9.47
N LEU A 49 -20.02 20.13 10.58
CA LEU A 49 -21.33 20.74 10.72
C LEU A 49 -21.26 22.20 10.24
N TYR A 50 -22.00 22.51 9.19
CA TYR A 50 -22.11 23.84 8.61
C TYR A 50 -23.38 24.52 9.10
N SER A 51 -23.29 25.82 9.42
CA SER A 51 -24.43 26.66 9.76
C SER A 51 -24.56 27.78 8.72
N CYS A 52 -25.52 27.64 7.81
CA CYS A 52 -25.74 28.63 6.76
C CYS A 52 -26.42 29.89 7.32
N GLY A 53 -26.10 31.06 6.77
CA GLY A 53 -26.76 32.33 7.12
C GLY A 53 -28.28 32.35 6.91
N CYS A 54 -28.83 31.41 6.14
CA CYS A 54 -30.29 31.21 6.02
C CYS A 54 -30.92 30.52 7.24
N GLY A 55 -30.12 30.09 8.23
CA GLY A 55 -30.56 29.38 9.42
C GLY A 55 -30.53 27.85 9.31
N TYR A 56 -30.19 27.30 8.13
CA TYR A 56 -30.11 25.85 7.93
C TYR A 56 -28.76 25.29 8.41
N VAL A 57 -28.82 24.23 9.20
CA VAL A 57 -27.64 23.53 9.73
C VAL A 57 -27.57 22.14 9.10
N PHE A 58 -26.42 21.77 8.54
CA PHE A 58 -26.25 20.51 7.83
C PHE A 58 -24.82 19.96 7.95
N THR A 59 -24.69 18.63 7.82
CA THR A 59 -23.38 17.97 7.82
C THR A 59 -22.96 17.69 6.39
N ALA A 60 -21.73 18.06 6.03
CA ALA A 60 -21.15 17.79 4.73
C ALA A 60 -19.66 17.46 4.84
N ALA A 61 -19.07 16.91 3.78
CA ALA A 61 -17.63 16.71 3.71
C ALA A 61 -16.90 18.06 3.74
N VAL A 62 -15.76 18.12 4.41
CA VAL A 62 -14.91 19.31 4.44
C VAL A 62 -14.28 19.50 3.06
N THR A 63 -14.83 20.44 2.30
CA THR A 63 -14.31 20.86 1.01
C THR A 63 -14.01 22.36 1.03
N THR A 64 -13.35 22.87 -0.01
CA THR A 64 -13.06 24.31 -0.17
C THR A 64 -14.32 25.14 -0.45
N SER A 65 -15.38 24.51 -0.95
CA SER A 65 -16.68 25.12 -1.19
C SER A 65 -17.79 24.14 -0.85
N VAL A 66 -18.76 24.60 -0.05
CA VAL A 66 -19.93 23.80 0.36
C VAL A 66 -21.20 24.61 0.11
N GLY A 67 -22.02 24.17 -0.84
CA GLY A 67 -23.33 24.75 -1.09
C GLY A 67 -24.36 24.35 -0.04
N CYS A 68 -25.13 25.30 0.46
CA CYS A 68 -26.27 25.01 1.33
C CYS A 68 -27.38 24.29 0.54
N PRO A 69 -27.83 23.10 0.95
CA PRO A 69 -28.87 22.35 0.23
C PRO A 69 -30.25 23.02 0.28
N HIS A 70 -30.45 23.99 1.18
CA HIS A 70 -31.72 24.69 1.33
C HIS A 70 -31.82 25.93 0.43
N CYS A 71 -30.79 26.80 0.40
CA CYS A 71 -30.84 28.07 -0.32
C CYS A 71 -29.83 28.17 -1.48
N GLY A 72 -28.95 27.18 -1.65
CA GLY A 72 -27.93 27.17 -2.69
C GLY A 72 -26.74 28.12 -2.45
N THR A 73 -26.71 28.83 -1.32
CA THR A 73 -25.60 29.73 -0.98
C THR A 73 -24.33 28.93 -0.72
N ASP A 74 -23.25 29.28 -1.41
CA ASP A 74 -21.93 28.72 -1.15
C ASP A 74 -21.33 29.24 0.16
N GLN A 75 -20.82 28.32 0.96
CA GLN A 75 -20.02 28.59 2.14
C GLN A 75 -18.58 28.20 1.85
N ALA A 76 -17.71 29.21 1.88
CA ALA A 76 -16.27 29.06 1.87
C ALA A 76 -15.74 29.47 3.24
N TRP A 77 -14.73 28.75 3.72
CA TRP A 77 -13.99 29.05 4.94
C TRP A 77 -12.64 29.69 4.61
#